data_AF-A0A3P6EBH8-F1
#
_entry.id   AF-A0A3P6EBH8-F1
#
_cell.length_a   1.000
_cell.length_b   1.000
_cell.length_c   1.000
_cell.angle_alpha   90.00
_cell.angle_beta   90.00
_cell.angle_gamma   90.00
#
_symmetry.space_group_name_H-M   'P 1'
#
loop_
_entity.id
_entity.type
_entity.pdbx_description
1 polymer ?
#
loop_
_entity_poly.entity_id
_entity_poly.type
_entity_poly.pdbx_seq_one_letter_code
_entity_poly.pdbx_strand_id
1 'polypeptide(L)'
;MGAIGKLIDTILFVCFALMAVIGPLIDGQTALPKSIFPAFLTDLKTSYIAEFGDYLLMEKPHFLVGLVWHELVFLWPLSIANVYAILAGKSWFGTTCLLYGASLVTSMAAILGEMIGSGKASERLLMMYVPFMGIGVLAVLRGLVSSSTKSTGSVGKRYTIMPRRKLA
;
A
#
# COMPACT_ATOMS: atom_id res chain seq x y z
N MET A 1 -19.79 -10.38 4.72
CA MET A 1 -18.38 -10.64 5.08
C MET A 1 -18.33 -11.20 6.48
N GLY A 2 -17.60 -12.29 6.71
CA GLY A 2 -17.36 -12.83 8.05
C GLY A 2 -16.55 -11.85 8.92
N ALA A 3 -16.50 -12.09 10.23
CA ALA A 3 -15.80 -11.24 11.20
C ALA A 3 -14.34 -10.96 10.81
N ILE A 4 -13.65 -11.97 10.26
CA ILE A 4 -12.26 -11.87 9.78
C ILE A 4 -12.12 -10.82 8.67
N GLY A 5 -13.06 -10.78 7.71
CA GLY A 5 -13.00 -9.81 6.61
C GLY A 5 -13.14 -8.36 7.11
N LYS A 6 -14.00 -8.14 8.11
CA LYS A 6 -14.15 -6.81 8.74
C LYS A 6 -12.88 -6.41 9.50
N LEU A 7 -12.26 -7.35 10.21
CA LEU A 7 -11.00 -7.09 10.92
C LEU A 7 -9.89 -6.69 9.94
N ILE A 8 -9.75 -7.41 8.82
CA ILE A 8 -8.78 -7.09 7.77
C ILE A 8 -9.06 -5.70 7.19
N ASP A 9 -10.31 -5.36 6.90
CA ASP A 9 -10.68 -4.03 6.40
C ASP A 9 -10.34 -2.92 7.40
N THR A 10 -10.55 -3.14 8.70
CA THR A 10 -10.15 -2.19 9.75
C THR A 10 -8.64 -2.01 9.83
N ILE A 11 -7.87 -3.11 9.79
CA ILE A 11 -6.40 -3.04 9.81
C ILE A 11 -5.90 -2.25 8.60
N LEU A 12 -6.36 -2.61 7.41
CA LEU A 12 -5.98 -1.94 6.16
C LEU A 12 -6.40 -0.47 6.15
N PHE A 13 -7.58 -0.15 6.68
CA PHE A 13 -8.03 1.23 6.82
C PHE A 13 -7.05 2.06 7.64
N VAL A 14 -6.64 1.58 8.82
CA VAL A 14 -5.67 2.27 9.67
C VAL A 14 -4.34 2.42 8.95
N CYS A 15 -3.84 1.36 8.30
CA CYS A 15 -2.60 1.41 7.53
C CYS A 15 -2.66 2.43 6.39
N PHE A 16 -3.73 2.44 5.60
CA PHE A 16 -3.87 3.40 4.49
C PHE A 16 -4.00 4.83 4.99
N ALA A 17 -4.73 5.06 6.09
CA ALA A 17 -4.86 6.37 6.70
C ALA A 17 -3.52 6.89 7.23
N LEU A 18 -2.73 6.03 7.86
CA LEU A 18 -1.37 6.36 8.30
C LEU A 18 -0.48 6.69 7.09
N MET A 19 -0.48 5.86 6.04
CA MET A 19 0.34 6.08 4.85
C MET A 19 -0.08 7.31 4.04
N ALA A 20 -1.36 7.69 4.06
CA ALA A 20 -1.84 8.92 3.45
C ALA A 20 -1.21 10.17 4.08
N VAL A 21 -0.77 10.07 5.34
CA VAL A 21 -0.09 11.14 6.09
C VAL A 21 1.42 10.96 6.03
N ILE A 22 1.94 9.80 6.40
CA ILE A 22 3.38 9.52 6.52
C ILE A 22 4.08 9.64 5.16
N GLY A 23 3.52 9.08 4.09
CA GLY A 23 4.13 9.08 2.76
C GLY A 23 4.60 10.46 2.29
N PRO A 24 3.73 11.48 2.22
CA PRO A 24 4.16 12.82 1.81
C PRO A 24 5.03 13.52 2.87
N LEU A 25 4.77 13.34 4.17
CA LEU A 25 5.39 14.12 5.25
C LEU A 25 6.79 13.61 5.66
N ILE A 26 7.04 12.30 5.56
CA ILE A 26 8.27 11.64 6.00
C ILE A 26 9.05 11.10 4.81
N ASP A 27 8.43 10.25 3.98
CA ASP A 27 9.10 9.62 2.84
C ASP A 27 9.36 10.65 1.74
N GLY A 28 8.44 11.60 1.56
CA GLY A 28 8.59 12.74 0.67
C GLY A 28 9.89 13.52 0.86
N GLN A 29 10.44 13.59 2.09
CA GLN A 29 11.72 14.24 2.37
C GLN A 29 12.93 13.52 1.74
N THR A 30 12.76 12.30 1.27
CA THR A 30 13.80 11.55 0.53
C THR A 30 13.92 12.06 -0.89
N ALA A 31 12.80 12.37 -1.55
CA ALA A 31 12.73 12.76 -2.97
C ALA A 31 12.57 14.28 -3.20
N LEU A 32 11.98 15.01 -2.25
CA LEU A 32 11.70 16.44 -2.36
C LEU A 32 12.74 17.30 -1.60
N PRO A 33 12.89 18.58 -1.96
CA PRO A 33 13.80 19.49 -1.25
C PRO A 33 13.47 19.60 0.23
N LYS A 34 14.46 19.59 1.13
CA LYS A 34 14.20 19.69 2.58
C LYS A 34 13.51 21.00 3.00
N SER A 35 13.67 22.07 2.22
CA SER A 35 13.17 23.41 2.54
C SER A 35 11.64 23.55 2.55
N ILE A 36 10.90 22.62 1.95
CA ILE A 36 9.43 22.65 1.96
C ILE A 36 8.83 21.98 3.20
N PHE A 37 9.66 21.34 4.03
CA PHE A 37 9.23 20.61 5.21
C PHE A 37 9.51 21.42 6.49
N PRO A 38 8.57 21.47 7.44
CA PRO A 38 8.81 22.02 8.76
C PRO A 38 9.97 21.32 9.49
N ALA A 39 10.74 22.08 10.28
CA ALA A 39 11.90 21.57 11.02
C ALA A 39 11.56 20.36 11.90
N PHE A 40 10.41 20.36 12.57
CA PHE A 40 9.96 19.23 13.38
C PHE A 40 9.92 17.90 12.61
N LEU A 41 9.49 17.90 11.33
CA LEU A 41 9.44 16.69 10.52
C LEU A 41 10.83 16.23 10.07
N THR A 42 11.72 17.17 9.76
CA THR A 42 13.10 16.86 9.39
C THR A 42 13.90 16.36 10.60
N ASP A 43 13.62 16.90 11.78
CA ASP A 43 14.22 16.48 13.04
C ASP A 43 13.74 15.08 13.41
N LEU A 44 12.42 14.82 13.31
CA LEU A 44 11.85 13.48 13.51
C LEU A 44 12.53 12.43 12.63
N LYS A 45 12.70 12.73 11.33
CA LYS A 45 13.39 11.84 10.39
C LYS A 45 14.86 11.65 10.77
N THR A 46 15.54 12.70 11.21
CA THR A 46 16.95 12.63 11.61
C THR A 46 17.13 11.80 12.89
N SER A 47 16.26 11.99 13.88
CA SER A 47 16.22 11.17 15.09
C SER A 47 15.95 9.70 14.77
N TYR A 48 15.02 9.42 13.85
CA TYR A 48 14.76 8.08 13.36
C TYR A 48 16.01 7.43 12.74
N ILE A 49 16.68 8.12 11.83
CA ILE A 49 17.91 7.62 11.17
C ILE A 49 18.99 7.32 12.21
N ALA A 50 19.15 8.21 13.21
CA ALA A 50 20.13 8.02 14.28
C ALA A 50 19.81 6.82 15.18
N GLU A 51 18.53 6.59 15.50
CA GLU A 51 18.12 5.51 16.40
C GLU A 51 18.14 4.12 15.74
N PHE A 52 17.72 4.04 14.47
CA PHE A 52 17.60 2.77 13.75
C PHE A 52 18.80 2.47 12.84
N GLY A 53 19.69 3.44 12.62
CA GLY A 53 20.82 3.30 11.71
C GLY A 53 20.38 3.07 10.26
N ASP A 54 19.29 3.73 9.84
CA ASP A 54 18.74 3.53 8.51
C ASP A 54 19.66 4.14 7.44
N TYR A 55 20.56 3.31 6.92
CA TYR A 55 21.53 3.70 5.90
C TYR A 55 20.87 4.04 4.56
N LEU A 56 19.68 3.50 4.26
CA LEU A 56 18.97 3.79 3.01
C LEU A 56 18.50 5.25 3.01
N LEU A 57 17.94 5.71 4.12
CA LEU A 57 17.52 7.12 4.25
C LEU A 57 18.70 8.08 4.42
N MET A 58 19.84 7.59 4.92
CA MET A 58 21.08 8.37 5.06
C MET A 58 21.80 8.55 3.72
N GLU A 59 22.10 7.46 3.01
CA GLU A 59 22.84 7.44 1.74
C GLU A 59 21.95 7.88 0.56
N LYS A 60 20.63 7.67 0.64
CA LYS A 60 19.65 7.97 -0.40
C LYS A 60 20.05 7.41 -1.79
N PRO A 61 20.26 6.09 -1.92
CA PRO A 61 20.61 5.49 -3.19
C PRO A 61 19.51 5.74 -4.24
N HIS A 62 19.89 5.85 -5.52
CA HIS A 62 18.96 6.26 -6.59
C HIS A 62 17.74 5.35 -6.72
N PHE A 63 17.87 4.05 -6.47
CA PHE A 63 16.72 3.13 -6.51
C PHE A 63 15.67 3.50 -5.44
N LEU A 64 16.11 3.85 -4.22
CA LEU A 64 15.22 4.25 -3.14
C LEU A 64 14.51 5.55 -3.47
N VAL A 65 15.24 6.54 -3.99
CA VAL A 65 14.63 7.80 -4.45
C VAL A 65 13.58 7.54 -5.54
N GLY A 66 13.84 6.60 -6.45
CA GLY A 66 12.88 6.14 -7.44
C GLY A 66 11.65 5.47 -6.83
N LEU A 67 11.82 4.60 -5.83
CA LEU A 67 10.72 3.98 -5.10
C LEU A 67 9.89 5.00 -4.32
N VAL A 68 10.51 6.02 -3.72
CA VAL A 68 9.79 7.11 -3.04
C VAL A 68 9.00 7.94 -4.06
N TRP A 69 9.53 8.21 -5.25
CA TRP A 69 8.74 8.86 -6.30
C TRP A 69 7.54 7.99 -6.72
N HIS A 70 7.73 6.69 -6.88
CA HIS A 70 6.64 5.76 -7.12
C HIS A 70 5.61 5.79 -5.98
N GLU A 71 6.08 5.86 -4.73
CA GLU A 71 5.20 5.97 -3.57
C GLU A 71 4.38 7.26 -3.59
N LEU A 72 5.01 8.42 -3.81
CA LEU A 72 4.33 9.71 -3.84
C LEU A 72 3.33 9.82 -5.00
N VAL A 73 3.67 9.31 -6.19
CA VAL A 73 2.83 9.47 -7.38
C VAL A 73 1.76 8.38 -7.49
N PHE A 74 2.00 7.19 -6.92
CA PHE A 74 1.12 6.04 -7.12
C PHE A 74 0.52 5.52 -5.82
N LEU A 75 1.35 5.13 -4.84
CA LEU A 75 0.85 4.54 -3.59
C LEU A 75 0.09 5.56 -2.74
N TRP A 76 0.55 6.81 -2.67
CA TRP A 76 -0.07 7.85 -1.86
C TRP A 76 -1.49 8.23 -2.34
N PRO A 77 -1.73 8.51 -3.64
CA PRO A 77 -3.11 8.68 -4.13
C PRO A 77 -3.98 7.43 -3.92
N LEU A 78 -3.40 6.23 -4.08
CA LEU A 78 -4.12 4.99 -3.85
C LEU A 78 -4.47 4.76 -2.37
N SER A 79 -3.64 5.18 -1.42
CA SER A 79 -3.95 5.06 0.01
C SER A 79 -5.14 5.93 0.37
N ILE A 80 -5.17 7.18 -0.10
CA ILE A 80 -6.33 8.10 0.05
C ILE A 80 -7.58 7.50 -0.59
N ALA A 81 -7.45 6.99 -1.83
CA ALA A 81 -8.55 6.35 -2.53
C ALA A 81 -9.08 5.15 -1.74
N ASN A 82 -8.21 4.29 -1.21
CA ASN A 82 -8.60 3.12 -0.42
C ASN A 82 -9.27 3.50 0.92
N VAL A 83 -8.79 4.54 1.61
CA VAL A 83 -9.48 5.11 2.79
C VAL A 83 -10.91 5.51 2.44
N TYR A 84 -11.08 6.28 1.36
CA TYR A 84 -12.41 6.68 0.90
C TYR A 84 -13.27 5.48 0.48
N ALA A 85 -12.68 4.50 -0.19
CA ALA A 85 -13.38 3.31 -0.65
C ALA A 85 -13.97 2.49 0.50
N ILE A 86 -13.22 2.36 1.60
CA ILE A 86 -13.67 1.67 2.81
C ILE A 86 -14.79 2.46 3.48
N LEU A 87 -14.60 3.76 3.71
CA LEU A 87 -15.59 4.61 4.38
C LEU A 87 -16.91 4.72 3.60
N ALA A 88 -16.83 4.84 2.28
CA ALA A 88 -17.99 5.00 1.41
C ALA A 88 -18.49 3.67 0.80
N GLY A 89 -17.94 2.52 1.25
CA GLY A 89 -18.34 1.19 0.79
C GLY A 89 -18.26 0.99 -0.72
N LYS A 90 -17.23 1.56 -1.38
CA LYS A 90 -17.14 1.56 -2.84
C LYS A 90 -16.76 0.19 -3.38
N SER A 91 -17.41 -0.19 -4.48
CA SER A 91 -17.20 -1.50 -5.13
C SER A 91 -15.79 -1.68 -5.68
N TRP A 92 -15.09 -0.60 -6.04
CA TRP A 92 -13.73 -0.65 -6.59
C TRP A 92 -12.62 -0.83 -5.55
N PHE A 93 -12.95 -0.84 -4.24
CA PHE A 93 -11.98 -1.06 -3.16
C PHE A 93 -11.09 -2.28 -3.39
N GLY A 94 -11.67 -3.43 -3.77
CA GLY A 94 -10.90 -4.65 -4.00
C GLY A 94 -9.81 -4.49 -5.07
N THR A 95 -10.10 -3.73 -6.12
CA THR A 95 -9.15 -3.49 -7.21
C THR A 95 -8.04 -2.55 -6.74
N THR A 96 -8.38 -1.40 -6.18
CA THR A 96 -7.39 -0.41 -5.70
C THR A 96 -6.53 -0.94 -4.56
N CYS A 97 -7.10 -1.78 -3.68
CA CYS A 97 -6.37 -2.49 -2.63
C CYS A 97 -5.37 -3.51 -3.22
N LEU A 98 -5.75 -4.24 -4.28
CA LEU A 98 -4.85 -5.15 -4.97
C LEU A 98 -3.67 -4.42 -5.62
N LEU A 99 -3.95 -3.32 -6.35
CA LEU A 99 -2.89 -2.52 -6.99
C LEU A 99 -1.93 -1.94 -5.96
N TYR A 100 -2.46 -1.39 -4.87
CA TYR A 100 -1.65 -0.87 -3.77
C TYR A 100 -0.77 -1.97 -3.17
N GLY A 101 -1.39 -3.11 -2.80
CA GLY A 101 -0.69 -4.23 -2.18
C GLY A 101 0.42 -4.78 -3.05
N ALA A 102 0.16 -5.00 -4.34
CA ALA A 102 1.15 -5.52 -5.28
C ALA A 102 2.34 -4.57 -5.41
N SER A 103 2.06 -3.28 -5.54
CA SER A 103 3.10 -2.25 -5.69
C SER A 103 3.94 -2.08 -4.43
N LEU A 104 3.30 -2.16 -3.25
CA LEU A 104 3.99 -2.14 -1.97
C LEU A 104 4.87 -3.38 -1.79
N VAL A 105 4.37 -4.57 -2.11
CA VAL A 105 5.15 -5.82 -2.06
C VAL A 105 6.37 -5.73 -2.98
N THR A 106 6.22 -5.24 -4.21
CA THR A 106 7.35 -5.06 -5.13
C THR A 106 8.39 -4.08 -4.58
N SER A 107 7.95 -2.95 -4.04
CA SER A 107 8.85 -1.95 -3.45
C SER A 107 9.59 -2.51 -2.22
N MET A 108 8.87 -3.21 -1.33
CA MET A 108 9.45 -3.84 -0.14
C MET A 108 10.38 -4.99 -0.50
N ALA A 109 10.11 -5.75 -1.57
CA ALA A 109 11.00 -6.80 -2.03
C ALA A 109 12.34 -6.23 -2.52
N ALA A 110 12.32 -5.10 -3.22
CA ALA A 110 13.54 -4.40 -3.64
C ALA A 110 14.33 -3.88 -2.43
N ILE A 111 13.65 -3.26 -1.45
CA ILE A 111 14.29 -2.73 -0.24
C ILE A 111 14.87 -3.84 0.62
N LEU A 112 14.08 -4.87 0.96
CA LEU A 112 14.55 -5.99 1.78
C LEU A 112 15.63 -6.79 1.04
N GLY A 113 15.52 -6.94 -0.27
CA GLY A 113 16.54 -7.58 -1.11
C GLY A 113 17.88 -6.86 -1.02
N GLU A 114 17.88 -5.53 -1.11
CA GLU A 114 19.09 -4.72 -0.93
C GLU A 114 19.63 -4.79 0.50
N MET A 115 18.76 -4.71 1.51
CA MET A 115 19.16 -4.82 2.93
C MET A 115 19.84 -6.15 3.25
N ILE A 116 19.26 -7.26 2.79
CA ILE A 116 19.79 -8.61 3.00
C ILE A 116 21.05 -8.83 2.15
N GLY A 117 21.03 -8.39 0.89
CA GLY A 117 22.13 -8.60 -0.06
C GLY A 117 23.38 -7.78 0.25
N SER A 118 23.21 -6.54 0.73
CA SER A 118 24.34 -5.68 1.10
C SER A 118 24.94 -6.00 2.46
N GLY A 119 24.18 -6.66 3.36
CA GLY A 119 24.59 -6.93 4.74
C GLY A 119 24.74 -5.69 5.62
N LYS A 120 24.35 -4.51 5.13
CA LYS A 120 24.43 -3.24 5.88
C LYS A 120 23.31 -3.07 6.90
N ALA A 121 22.19 -3.78 6.74
CA ALA A 121 21.02 -3.63 7.59
C ALA A 121 21.18 -4.35 8.94
N SER A 122 20.86 -3.66 10.03
CA SER A 122 20.75 -4.27 11.34
C SER A 122 19.50 -5.15 11.45
N GLU A 123 19.49 -6.13 12.36
CA GLU A 123 18.31 -6.95 12.63
C GLU A 123 17.11 -6.10 13.06
N ARG A 124 17.35 -5.06 13.87
CA ARG A 124 16.33 -4.10 14.31
C ARG A 124 15.71 -3.35 13.13
N LEU A 125 16.53 -2.92 12.17
CA LEU A 125 16.06 -2.25 10.95
C LEU A 125 15.24 -3.23 10.09
N LEU A 126 15.69 -4.46 9.92
CA LEU A 126 14.96 -5.48 9.17
C LEU A 126 13.59 -5.76 9.79
N MET A 127 13.53 -5.95 11.11
CA MET A 127 12.28 -6.15 11.87
C MET A 127 11.30 -4.97 11.73
N MET A 128 11.80 -3.77 11.46
CA MET A 128 10.96 -2.61 11.20
C MET A 128 10.37 -2.59 9.79
N TYR A 129 11.09 -3.09 8.78
CA TYR A 129 10.62 -3.09 7.39
C TYR A 129 9.71 -4.28 7.04
N VAL A 130 9.92 -5.44 7.65
CA VAL A 130 9.13 -6.67 7.41
C VAL A 130 7.61 -6.49 7.61
N PRO A 131 7.11 -5.76 8.63
CA PRO A 131 5.68 -5.49 8.77
C PRO A 131 5.04 -4.84 7.54
N PHE A 132 5.75 -3.95 6.84
CA PHE A 132 5.22 -3.31 5.62
C PHE A 132 5.05 -4.31 4.48
N MET A 133 5.95 -5.29 4.35
CA MET A 133 5.77 -6.42 3.44
C MET A 133 4.48 -7.20 3.80
N GLY A 134 4.28 -7.49 5.08
CA GLY A 134 3.07 -8.17 5.58
C GLY A 134 1.78 -7.42 5.23
N ILE A 135 1.75 -6.10 5.40
CA ILE A 135 0.62 -5.23 5.01
C ILE A 135 0.36 -5.32 3.50
N GLY A 136 1.42 -5.27 2.69
CA GLY A 136 1.31 -5.43 1.23
C GLY A 136 0.68 -6.76 0.83
N VAL A 137 1.15 -7.86 1.41
CA VAL A 137 0.59 -9.20 1.18
C VAL A 137 -0.88 -9.27 1.62
N LEU A 138 -1.21 -8.71 2.78
CA LEU A 138 -2.59 -8.67 3.28
C LEU A 138 -3.52 -7.89 2.32
N ALA A 139 -3.05 -6.76 1.78
CA ALA A 139 -3.78 -5.96 0.81
C ALA A 139 -4.00 -6.70 -0.53
N VAL A 140 -2.99 -7.43 -1.02
CA VAL A 140 -3.11 -8.30 -2.21
C VAL A 140 -4.19 -9.36 -1.99
N LEU A 141 -4.08 -10.12 -0.90
CA LEU A 141 -5.04 -11.19 -0.58
C LEU A 141 -6.46 -10.62 -0.46
N ARG A 142 -6.61 -9.47 0.19
CA ARG A 142 -7.92 -8.82 0.36
C ARG A 142 -8.54 -8.40 -0.97
N GLY A 143 -7.72 -7.89 -1.89
CA GLY A 143 -8.15 -7.49 -3.23
C GLY A 143 -8.52 -8.67 -4.13
N LEU A 144 -7.77 -9.78 -4.04
CA LEU A 144 -8.05 -11.02 -4.78
C LEU A 144 -9.36 -11.67 -4.32
N VAL A 145 -9.60 -11.76 -3.01
CA VAL A 145 -10.86 -12.29 -2.45
C VAL A 145 -12.05 -11.47 -2.96
N SER A 146 -11.93 -10.14 -2.98
CA SER A 146 -13.00 -9.27 -3.49
C SER A 146 -13.30 -9.47 -4.98
N SER A 147 -12.28 -9.80 -5.78
CA SER A 147 -12.41 -10.01 -7.22
C SER A 147 -13.05 -11.36 -7.52
N SER A 148 -12.68 -12.40 -6.76
CA SER A 148 -13.26 -13.73 -6.86
C SER A 148 -14.77 -13.75 -6.56
N THR A 149 -15.23 -13.03 -5.52
CA THR A 149 -16.66 -12.92 -5.19
C THR A 149 -17.48 -12.19 -6.27
N LYS A 150 -16.89 -11.20 -6.96
CA LYS A 150 -17.57 -10.53 -8.09
C LYS A 150 -17.71 -11.45 -9.30
N SER A 151 -16.68 -12.25 -9.59
CA SER A 151 -16.70 -13.21 -10.70
C SER A 151 -17.81 -14.25 -10.53
N THR A 152 -17.91 -14.85 -9.33
CA THR A 152 -18.95 -15.84 -9.00
C THR A 152 -20.38 -15.26 -9.04
N GLY A 153 -20.58 -14.02 -8.62
CA GLY A 153 -21.89 -13.33 -8.72
C GLY A 153 -22.30 -12.97 -10.16
N SER A 154 -21.35 -12.83 -11.09
CA SER A 154 -21.64 -12.50 -12.49
C SER A 154 -22.04 -13.70 -13.34
N VAL A 155 -21.60 -14.91 -12.97
CA VAL A 155 -21.97 -16.18 -13.65
C VAL A 155 -23.45 -16.54 -13.41
N GLY A 156 -24.02 -16.19 -12.25
CA GLY A 156 -25.42 -16.45 -11.93
C GLY A 156 -26.46 -15.55 -12.60
N LYS A 157 -26.04 -14.53 -13.38
CA LYS A 157 -26.95 -13.54 -14.00
C LYS A 157 -27.01 -13.60 -15.53
N ARG A 158 -26.42 -14.61 -16.18
CA ARG A 158 -26.50 -14.77 -17.63
C ARG A 158 -27.57 -15.81 -18.02
N TYR A 159 -28.61 -15.27 -18.66
CA TYR A 159 -29.65 -15.89 -19.50
C TYR A 159 -30.97 -16.31 -18.84
N THR A 160 -31.84 -15.33 -18.58
CA THR A 160 -33.29 -15.50 -18.82
C THR A 160 -33.61 -14.80 -20.14
N ILE A 161 -33.35 -15.49 -21.26
CA ILE A 161 -33.84 -15.04 -22.57
C ILE A 161 -35.36 -15.24 -22.56
N MET A 162 -36.13 -14.16 -22.49
CA MET A 162 -37.58 -14.24 -22.68
C MET A 162 -37.88 -14.72 -24.11
N PRO A 163 -38.74 -15.74 -24.30
CA PRO A 163 -39.12 -16.19 -25.62
C PRO A 163 -39.95 -15.09 -26.31
N ARG A 164 -39.42 -14.60 -27.43
CA ARG A 164 -40.09 -13.63 -28.31
C ARG A 164 -41.38 -14.27 -28.84
N ARG A 165 -42.55 -13.81 -28.38
CA ARG A 165 -43.86 -14.23 -28.91
C ARG A 165 -43.87 -14.04 -30.43
N LYS A 166 -44.08 -15.11 -31.18
CA LYS A 166 -44.46 -15.03 -32.60
C LYS A 166 -45.89 -14.51 -32.66
N LEU A 167 -46.08 -13.37 -33.30
CA LEU A 167 -47.39 -12.92 -33.76
C LEU A 167 -47.72 -13.75 -35.00
N ALA A 168 -48.86 -14.45 -34.94
CA ALA A 168 -49.53 -15.09 -36.06
C ALA A 168 -50.40 -14.06 -36.78
#